data_AF-A0A845CKW9-F1
#
_entry.id   AF-A0A845CKW9-F1
#
_cell.length_a   1.000
_cell.length_b   1.000
_cell.length_c   1.000
_cell.angle_alpha   90.00
_cell.angle_beta   90.00
_cell.angle_gamma   90.00
#
_symmetry.space_group_name_H-M   'P 1'
#
loop_
_entity.id
_entity.type
_entity.pdbx_description
1 polymer ?
#
loop_
_entity_poly.entity_id
_entity_poly.type
_entity_poly.pdbx_seq_one_letter_code
_entity_poly.pdbx_strand_id
1 'polypeptide(L)' 'LNVRSGPGTSHNKVGFIPGGSTTRYDILGKDAATPVWWQIWFSSSVIGWVHGNYVQTHGDVGGVPVR' A
#
# COMPACT_ATOMS: atom_id res chain seq x y z
N LEU A 1 -10.25 0.31 3.25
CA LEU A 1 -9.15 0.57 2.30
C LEU A 1 -8.93 -0.68 1.45
N ASN A 2 -9.11 -0.58 0.12
CA ASN A 2 -8.91 -1.73 -0.77
C ASN A 2 -7.41 -1.97 -0.98
N VAL A 3 -6.97 -3.22 -0.85
CA VAL A 3 -5.64 -3.67 -1.26
C VAL A 3 -5.76 -4.20 -2.68
N ARG A 4 -4.95 -3.68 -3.61
CA ARG A 4 -5.06 -3.98 -5.04
C ARG A 4 -3.81 -4.67 -5.57
N SER A 5 -3.94 -5.39 -6.68
CA SER A 5 -2.81 -6.08 -7.33
C SER A 5 -1.81 -5.13 -8.00
N GLY A 6 -2.17 -3.87 -8.23
CA GLY A 6 -1.31 -2.84 -8.82
C GLY A 6 -1.72 -1.43 -8.38
N PRO A 7 -0.86 -0.43 -8.67
CA PRO A 7 -1.12 0.96 -8.34
C PRO A 7 -2.22 1.51 -9.26
N GLY A 8 -3.41 1.74 -8.71
CA GLY A 8 -4.54 2.29 -9.46
C GLY A 8 -5.87 1.62 -9.13
N THR A 9 -6.97 2.33 -9.41
CA THR A 9 -8.32 1.85 -9.12
C THR A 9 -8.84 0.80 -10.10
N SER A 10 -8.21 0.67 -11.27
CA SER A 10 -8.51 -0.33 -12.30
C SER A 10 -7.98 -1.73 -11.97
N HIS A 11 -7.00 -1.84 -11.08
CA HIS A 11 -6.44 -3.13 -10.67
C HIS A 11 -7.38 -3.91 -9.75
N ASN A 12 -7.35 -5.24 -9.87
CA ASN A 12 -8.17 -6.16 -9.09
C ASN A 12 -7.93 -5.98 -7.58
N LYS A 13 -8.99 -6.15 -6.78
CA LYS A 13 -8.88 -6.17 -5.32
C LYS A 13 -8.36 -7.53 -4.88
N VAL A 14 -7.31 -7.53 -4.08
CA VAL A 14 -6.69 -8.74 -3.50
C VAL A 14 -6.87 -8.80 -1.99
N GLY A 15 -7.40 -7.75 -1.38
CA GLY A 15 -7.68 -7.69 0.05
C GLY A 15 -8.42 -6.41 0.45
N PHE A 16 -8.75 -6.32 1.73
CA PHE A 16 -9.43 -5.18 2.31
C PHE A 16 -8.96 -4.94 3.75
N ILE A 17 -8.63 -3.70 4.07
CA ILE A 17 -8.30 -3.24 5.41
C ILE A 17 -9.50 -2.43 5.93
N PRO A 18 -10.14 -2.82 7.04
CA PRO A 18 -11.23 -2.05 7.64
C PRO A 18 -10.81 -0.63 8.03
N GLY A 19 -11.74 0.32 7.93
CA GLY A 19 -11.51 1.69 8.42
C GLY A 19 -11.27 1.69 9.93
N GLY A 20 -10.34 2.51 10.40
CA GLY A 20 -9.94 2.54 11.82
C GLY A 20 -9.03 1.38 12.26
N SER A 21 -8.59 0.52 11.34
CA SER A 21 -7.59 -0.51 11.65
C SER A 21 -6.29 0.11 12.13
N THR A 22 -5.74 -0.44 13.21
CA THR A 22 -4.43 -0.07 13.78
C THR A 22 -3.31 -1.05 13.41
N THR A 23 -3.63 -2.04 12.56
CA THR A 23 -2.68 -3.04 12.08
C THR A 23 -1.61 -2.38 11.22
N ARG A 24 -0.35 -2.73 11.47
CA ARG A 24 0.79 -2.25 10.69
C ARG A 24 1.16 -3.24 9.60
N TYR A 25 1.54 -2.70 8.45
CA TYR A 25 2.03 -3.44 7.30
C TYR A 25 3.34 -2.82 6.86
N ASP A 26 4.29 -3.66 6.44
CA ASP A 26 5.58 -3.18 5.94
C ASP A 26 5.42 -2.53 4.58
N ILE A 27 5.99 -1.33 4.43
CA ILE A 27 6.04 -0.60 3.16
C ILE A 27 7.24 -1.11 2.37
N LEU A 28 6.98 -1.67 1.19
CA LEU A 28 8.00 -2.25 0.33
C LEU A 28 8.43 -1.28 -0.78
N GLY A 29 7.59 -0.31 -1.12
CA GLY A 29 7.83 0.61 -2.23
C GLY A 29 6.73 1.64 -2.40
N LYS A 30 6.97 2.60 -3.28
CA LYS A 30 5.98 3.56 -3.78
C LYS A 30 5.97 3.58 -5.30
N ASP A 31 4.82 3.84 -5.89
CA ASP A 31 4.66 3.85 -7.34
C ASP A 31 5.38 5.05 -7.97
N ALA A 32 6.09 4.80 -9.07
CA ALA A 32 6.83 5.83 -9.80
C ALA A 32 5.92 6.82 -10.54
N ALA A 33 4.84 6.32 -11.15
CA ALA A 33 3.96 7.12 -12.00
C ALA A 33 2.98 7.98 -11.20
N THR A 34 2.52 7.45 -10.08
CA THR A 34 1.56 8.05 -9.16
C THR A 34 2.05 7.82 -7.72
N PRO A 35 2.93 8.70 -7.19
CA PRO A 35 3.59 8.55 -5.88
C PRO A 35 2.63 8.62 -4.67
N VAL A 36 1.34 8.48 -4.93
CA VAL A 36 0.25 8.33 -3.95
C VAL A 36 0.06 6.86 -3.58
N TRP A 37 0.49 5.88 -4.38
CA TRP A 37 0.30 4.46 -4.07
C TRP A 37 1.48 3.85 -3.33
N TRP A 38 1.19 3.14 -2.24
CA TRP A 38 2.16 2.40 -1.45
C TRP A 38 2.01 0.90 -1.71
N GLN A 39 3.14 0.24 -1.97
CA GLN A 39 3.21 -1.21 -1.99
C GLN A 39 3.47 -1.72 -0.57
N ILE A 40 2.65 -2.66 -0.12
CA ILE A 40 2.70 -3.23 1.22
C ILE A 40 2.83 -4.75 1.19
N TRP A 41 3.51 -5.31 2.18
CA TRP A 41 3.38 -6.72 2.54
C TRP A 41 2.06 -6.89 3.31
N PHE A 42 0.99 -7.31 2.62
CA PHE A 42 -0.35 -7.41 3.22
C PHE A 42 -0.54 -8.69 4.04
N SER A 43 -0.04 -9.82 3.55
CA SER A 43 -0.03 -11.10 4.27
C SER A 43 1.13 -11.97 3.78
N SER A 44 1.41 -13.10 4.43
CA SER A 44 2.54 -13.98 4.10
C SER A 44 2.69 -14.34 2.62
N SER A 45 1.59 -14.37 1.84
CA SER A 45 1.59 -14.67 0.41
C SER A 45 1.12 -13.52 -0.49
N VAL A 46 0.76 -12.35 0.07
CA VAL A 46 0.16 -11.25 -0.68
C VAL A 46 0.95 -9.96 -0.51
N ILE A 47 1.52 -9.51 -1.63
CA ILE A 47 1.98 -8.14 -1.82
C ILE A 47 0.87 -7.38 -2.55
N GLY A 48 0.56 -6.18 -2.08
CA GLY A 48 -0.51 -5.38 -2.68
C GLY A 48 -0.29 -3.90 -2.55
N TRP A 49 -1.20 -3.13 -3.14
CA TRP A 49 -1.10 -1.68 -3.26
C TRP A 49 -2.27 -1.00 -2.57
N VAL A 50 -1.96 0.06 -1.82
CA VAL A 50 -2.94 0.88 -1.11
C VAL A 50 -2.72 2.36 -1.42
N HIS A 51 -3.81 3.12 -1.37
CA HIS A 51 -3.78 4.53 -1.70
C HIS A 51 -3.40 5.38 -0.46
N GLY A 52 -2.41 6.25 -0.63
CA GLY A 52 -1.73 7.05 0.39
C GLY A 52 -2.66 7.92 1.23
N ASN A 53 -3.69 8.50 0.62
CA ASN A 53 -4.63 9.37 1.34
C ASN A 53 -5.44 8.66 2.44
N TYR A 54 -5.40 7.33 2.52
CA TYR A 54 -6.14 6.54 3.51
C TYR A 54 -5.24 5.78 4.47
N VAL A 55 -3.93 6.06 4.47
CA VAL A 55 -2.97 5.42 5.36
C VAL A 55 -2.18 6.47 6.13
N GLN A 56 -1.69 6.07 7.29
CA GLN A 56 -0.68 6.82 8.03
C GLN A 56 0.62 6.02 7.96
N THR A 57 1.68 6.66 7.50
CA THR A 57 3.01 6.05 7.48
C THR A 57 3.71 6.31 8.82
N HIS A 58 4.55 5.38 9.24
CA HIS A 58 5.36 5.51 10.45
C HIS A 58 6.82 5.21 10.12
N GLY A 59 7.72 6.07 10.59
CA GLY A 59 9.16 6.00 10.27
C GLY A 59 9.55 6.86 9.08
N ASP A 60 10.80 6.72 8.64
CA ASP A 60 11.34 7.45 7.49
C ASP A 60 10.90 6.79 6.18
N VAL A 61 10.06 7.50 5.42
CA VAL A 61 9.59 7.07 4.09
C VAL A 61 10.45 7.64 2.95
N GLY A 62 11.45 8.46 3.26
CA GLY A 62 12.37 9.04 2.27
C GLY A 62 13.24 7.99 1.58
N GLY A 63 13.58 6.92 2.29
CA GLY A 63 14.36 5.79 1.77
C GLY A 63 13.54 4.69 1.07
N VAL A 64 12.21 4.81 1.01
CA VAL A 64 11.37 3.78 0.37
C VAL A 64 11.61 3.79 -1.14
N PRO A 65 11.98 2.63 -1.74
CA PRO A 65 12.31 2.57 -3.16
C PRO A 65 11.08 2.88 -4.02
N VAL A 66 11.35 3.54 -5.15
CA VAL A 66 10.37 3.76 -6.22
C VAL A 66 10.30 2.49 -7.08
N ARG A 67 9.10 2.03 -7.41
CA ARG A 67 8.85 0.83 -8.21
C ARG A 67 7.89 1.10 -9.36
#